data_AF-A0A950IJG1-F1
#
_entry.id   AF-A0A950IJG1-F1
#
_cell.length_a   1.000
_cell.length_b   1.000
_cell.length_c   1.000
_cell.angle_alpha   90.00
_cell.angle_beta   90.00
_cell.angle_gamma   90.00
#
_symmetry.space_group_name_H-M   'P 1'
#
loop_
_entity.id
_entity.type
_entity.pdbx_description
1 polymer ?
#
loop_
_entity_poly.entity_id
_entity_poly.type
_entity_poly.pdbx_seq_one_letter_code
_entity_poly.pdbx_strand_id
1 'polypeptide(L)'
;MRTAFVTGGSGFVGANLVRALLAGGWHVRALVRGDSPSLLGLGVEIVRGDLFIPHLADAMRGCDALFHVAAAYSLWRRDRDDVLRTNVDGTRAVLAAARTAGVPRTVHTSSVAAIGVRADGTPADETYQSPPERLIGTYKKSKYLGEREARRAFEAGQDVVIVNPTTPLGPWDVKPTPTGEIVVRFLRRRMPAYVETGLNLIDVRDVAAGHILAYERGVAGERYILGHENLSLRALLDRLAAITGLPAPRVRLPRAIPLAYAALGEHVLARMGIAPDVSVESVRMAKQRMFYVAEKAVRELGLPQSDGTNALADAVTWFRDHGYDRDTRPTEDGWRSLSSRP
;
A
#
# COMPACT_ATOMS: atom_id res chain seq x y z
N MET A 1 12.73 -20.13 -17.38
CA MET A 1 12.50 -19.42 -16.10
C MET A 1 11.66 -18.19 -16.42
N ARG A 2 10.59 -17.91 -15.67
CA ARG A 2 9.74 -16.73 -15.95
C ARG A 2 10.41 -15.44 -15.47
N THR A 3 10.19 -14.34 -16.17
CA THR A 3 10.74 -13.02 -15.84
C THR A 3 9.61 -12.03 -15.51
N ALA A 4 9.67 -11.42 -14.33
CA ALA A 4 8.72 -10.41 -13.88
C ALA A 4 9.36 -9.03 -13.90
N PHE A 5 8.67 -8.05 -14.51
CA PHE A 5 8.98 -6.64 -14.33
C PHE A 5 8.12 -6.06 -13.20
N VAL A 6 8.75 -5.52 -12.15
CA VAL A 6 8.05 -4.97 -10.98
C VAL A 6 8.34 -3.48 -10.89
N THR A 7 7.30 -2.66 -11.06
CA THR A 7 7.41 -1.23 -10.70
C THR A 7 7.12 -1.05 -9.22
N GLY A 8 7.80 -0.11 -8.56
CA GLY A 8 7.58 0.13 -7.13
C GLY A 8 8.12 -0.99 -6.24
N GLY A 9 9.08 -1.78 -6.75
CA GLY A 9 9.67 -2.92 -6.05
C GLY A 9 10.37 -2.56 -4.74
N SER A 10 10.78 -1.30 -4.55
CA SER A 10 11.37 -0.85 -3.28
C SER A 10 10.35 -0.44 -2.21
N GLY A 11 9.07 -0.30 -2.56
CA GLY A 11 8.01 0.03 -1.61
C GLY A 11 7.56 -1.17 -0.78
N PHE A 12 6.75 -0.95 0.27
CA PHE A 12 6.36 -2.00 1.22
C PHE A 12 5.73 -3.25 0.57
N VAL A 13 4.68 -3.08 -0.24
CA VAL A 13 4.04 -4.20 -0.97
C VAL A 13 4.97 -4.75 -2.05
N GLY A 14 5.65 -3.88 -2.80
CA GLY A 14 6.56 -4.28 -3.88
C GLY A 14 7.73 -5.12 -3.38
N ALA A 15 8.33 -4.79 -2.24
CA ALA A 15 9.47 -5.49 -1.68
C ALA A 15 9.11 -6.90 -1.18
N ASN A 16 7.90 -7.07 -0.65
CA ASN A 16 7.36 -8.38 -0.30
C ASN A 16 7.00 -9.18 -1.56
N LEU A 17 6.44 -8.54 -2.60
CA LEU A 17 6.18 -9.18 -3.90
C LEU A 17 7.46 -9.67 -4.57
N VAL A 18 8.52 -8.85 -4.59
CA VAL A 18 9.83 -9.23 -5.17
C VAL A 18 10.38 -10.47 -4.45
N ARG A 19 10.34 -10.51 -3.11
CA ARG A 19 10.76 -11.70 -2.34
C ARG A 19 9.93 -12.93 -2.68
N ALA A 20 8.60 -12.78 -2.79
CA ALA A 20 7.70 -13.88 -3.13
C ALA A 20 7.96 -14.42 -4.55
N LEU A 21 8.19 -13.54 -5.53
CA LEU A 21 8.53 -13.92 -6.90
C LEU A 21 9.86 -14.67 -6.97
N LEU A 22 10.91 -14.17 -6.29
CA LEU A 22 12.21 -14.84 -6.23
C LEU A 22 12.11 -16.22 -5.56
N ALA A 23 11.37 -16.32 -4.46
CA ALA A 23 11.11 -17.61 -3.80
C ALA A 23 10.34 -18.58 -4.70
N GLY A 24 9.50 -18.07 -5.60
CA GLY A 24 8.82 -18.83 -6.64
C GLY A 24 9.67 -19.13 -7.89
N GLY A 25 10.97 -18.83 -7.89
CA GLY A 25 11.89 -19.13 -8.99
C GLY A 25 11.79 -18.19 -10.19
N TRP A 26 11.24 -16.99 -10.02
CA TRP A 26 11.21 -15.98 -11.07
C TRP A 26 12.52 -15.20 -11.16
N HIS A 27 12.90 -14.80 -12.38
CA HIS A 27 13.82 -13.68 -12.56
C HIS A 27 13.05 -12.38 -12.34
N VAL A 28 13.61 -11.44 -11.58
CA VAL A 28 12.91 -10.18 -11.26
C VAL A 28 13.73 -8.99 -11.74
N ARG A 29 13.09 -8.14 -12.57
CA ARG A 29 13.56 -6.80 -12.90
C ARG A 29 12.74 -5.77 -12.13
N ALA A 30 13.36 -4.97 -11.28
CA ALA A 30 12.66 -3.99 -10.45
C ALA A 30 13.01 -2.56 -10.89
N LEU A 31 12.00 -1.75 -11.19
CA LEU A 31 12.16 -0.32 -11.45
C LEU A 31 12.25 0.44 -10.12
N VAL A 32 13.36 1.15 -9.91
CA VAL A 32 13.68 1.85 -8.67
C VAL A 32 14.18 3.27 -8.94
N ARG A 33 13.61 4.27 -8.25
CA ARG A 33 13.97 5.70 -8.41
C ARG A 33 15.27 6.12 -7.73
N GLY A 34 15.69 5.41 -6.68
CA GLY A 34 16.83 5.79 -5.83
C GLY A 34 17.37 4.57 -5.08
N ASP A 35 17.83 4.77 -3.85
CA ASP A 35 18.28 3.66 -3.01
C ASP A 35 17.11 2.74 -2.65
N SER A 36 17.37 1.43 -2.65
CA SER A 36 16.38 0.39 -2.33
C SER A 36 16.91 -0.55 -1.25
N PRO A 37 17.02 -0.09 0.01
CA PRO A 37 17.49 -0.93 1.13
C PRO A 37 16.64 -2.19 1.29
N SER A 38 15.34 -2.10 0.97
CA SER A 38 14.41 -3.22 0.98
C SER A 38 14.71 -4.30 -0.06
N LEU A 39 15.60 -4.06 -1.03
CA LEU A 39 16.00 -5.01 -2.07
C LEU A 39 17.47 -5.45 -1.97
N LEU A 40 18.23 -4.96 -0.97
CA LEU A 40 19.63 -5.31 -0.80
C LEU A 40 19.81 -6.81 -0.56
N GLY A 41 20.84 -7.39 -1.18
CA GLY A 41 21.17 -8.81 -1.08
C GLY A 41 20.23 -9.75 -1.83
N LEU A 42 19.21 -9.23 -2.51
CA LEU A 42 18.32 -10.04 -3.34
C LEU A 42 18.89 -10.17 -4.78
N GLY A 43 18.69 -11.32 -5.40
CA GLY A 43 19.05 -11.58 -6.81
C GLY A 43 18.11 -10.89 -7.80
N VAL A 44 18.02 -9.56 -7.72
CA VAL A 44 17.11 -8.72 -8.51
C VAL A 44 17.92 -7.87 -9.48
N GLU A 45 17.48 -7.81 -10.73
CA GLU A 45 18.00 -6.87 -11.71
C GLU A 45 17.39 -5.48 -11.46
N ILE A 46 18.21 -4.49 -11.15
CA ILE A 46 17.75 -3.14 -10.84
C ILE A 46 17.73 -2.28 -12.10
N VAL A 47 16.55 -1.81 -12.48
CA VAL A 47 16.35 -0.79 -13.52
C VAL A 47 16.20 0.56 -12.83
N ARG A 48 17.18 1.45 -13.00
CA ARG A 48 17.17 2.77 -12.34
C ARG A 48 16.33 3.77 -13.14
N GLY A 49 15.34 4.38 -12.49
CA GLY A 49 14.47 5.36 -13.11
C GLY A 49 13.13 5.56 -12.42
N ASP A 50 12.33 6.50 -12.95
CA ASP A 50 10.93 6.66 -12.62
C ASP A 50 10.00 6.05 -13.69
N LEU A 51 8.69 6.28 -13.56
CA LEU A 51 7.67 5.75 -14.48
C LEU A 51 7.68 6.39 -15.87
N PHE A 52 8.50 7.42 -16.08
CA PHE A 52 8.54 8.23 -17.29
C PHE A 52 9.88 8.11 -18.05
N ILE A 53 10.76 7.17 -17.64
CA ILE A 53 12.02 6.95 -18.36
C ILE A 53 11.76 6.54 -19.82
N PRO A 54 12.54 7.08 -20.79
CA PRO A 54 12.28 6.84 -22.21
C PRO A 54 12.48 5.38 -22.63
N HIS A 55 13.31 4.63 -21.89
CA HIS A 55 13.65 3.23 -22.18
C HIS A 55 12.81 2.23 -21.35
N LEU A 56 11.65 2.64 -20.81
CA LEU A 56 10.82 1.78 -19.97
C LEU A 56 10.34 0.52 -20.72
N ALA A 57 9.94 0.67 -21.99
CA ALA A 57 9.52 -0.48 -22.82
C ALA A 57 10.69 -1.44 -23.06
N ASP A 58 11.88 -0.91 -23.33
CA ASP A 58 13.10 -1.70 -23.53
C ASP A 58 13.44 -2.53 -22.29
N ALA A 59 13.30 -1.94 -21.11
CA ALA A 59 13.52 -2.64 -19.83
C ALA A 59 12.51 -3.77 -19.58
N MET A 60 11.30 -3.66 -20.13
CA MET A 60 10.23 -4.66 -20.04
C MET A 60 10.33 -5.76 -21.11
N ARG A 61 11.15 -5.59 -22.17
CA ARG A 61 11.26 -6.59 -23.25
C ARG A 61 11.66 -7.96 -22.71
N GLY A 62 10.95 -8.99 -23.15
CA GLY A 62 11.16 -10.38 -22.73
C GLY A 62 10.62 -10.72 -21.34
N CYS A 63 9.88 -9.82 -20.69
CA CYS A 63 9.20 -10.14 -19.42
C CYS A 63 7.87 -10.87 -19.67
N ASP A 64 7.61 -11.91 -18.89
CA ASP A 64 6.37 -12.69 -18.91
C ASP A 64 5.23 -12.02 -18.13
N ALA A 65 5.56 -11.05 -17.27
CA ALA A 65 4.60 -10.36 -16.43
C ALA A 65 5.05 -8.94 -16.11
N LEU A 66 4.10 -8.01 -16.07
CA LEU A 66 4.25 -6.72 -15.41
C LEU A 66 3.45 -6.73 -14.11
N PHE A 67 4.11 -6.51 -12.99
CA PHE A 67 3.47 -6.16 -11.72
C PHE A 67 3.60 -4.66 -11.49
N HIS A 68 2.54 -3.93 -11.79
CA HIS A 68 2.51 -2.49 -11.60
C HIS A 68 2.08 -2.13 -10.17
N VAL A 69 3.05 -2.07 -9.25
CA VAL A 69 2.83 -1.75 -7.82
C VAL A 69 3.15 -0.29 -7.49
N ALA A 70 3.86 0.41 -8.37
CA ALA A 70 4.26 1.80 -8.13
C ALA A 70 3.03 2.71 -8.00
N ALA A 71 2.93 3.36 -6.83
CA ALA A 71 1.99 4.42 -6.59
C ALA A 71 2.61 5.45 -5.62
N ALA A 72 2.32 6.71 -5.85
CA ALA A 72 2.56 7.75 -4.86
C ALA A 72 1.50 7.64 -3.76
N TYR A 73 1.96 7.54 -2.51
CA TYR A 73 1.13 7.58 -1.32
C TYR A 73 1.47 8.84 -0.51
N SER A 74 0.64 9.87 -0.62
CA SER A 74 0.68 11.05 0.25
C SER A 74 -0.74 11.51 0.56
N LEU A 75 -0.97 11.87 1.83
CA LEU A 75 -2.22 12.45 2.33
C LEU A 75 -2.09 13.96 2.56
N TRP A 76 -1.00 14.58 2.07
CA TRP A 76 -0.70 16.00 2.23
C TRP A 76 -1.18 16.80 1.02
N ARG A 77 -1.82 17.95 1.27
CA ARG A 77 -2.36 18.83 0.22
C ARG A 77 -1.31 19.40 -0.74
N ARG A 78 -0.04 19.51 -0.33
CA ARG A 78 1.02 20.07 -1.17
C ARG A 78 1.51 19.11 -2.26
N ASP A 79 1.29 17.81 -2.10
CA ASP A 79 1.79 16.78 -3.03
C ASP A 79 0.71 16.32 -4.04
N ARG A 80 -0.42 17.05 -4.13
CA ARG A 80 -1.61 16.62 -4.89
C ARG A 80 -1.31 16.33 -6.36
N ASP A 81 -0.59 17.24 -7.01
CA ASP A 81 -0.29 17.15 -8.44
C ASP A 81 0.69 16.02 -8.72
N ASP A 82 1.70 15.82 -7.85
CA ASP A 82 2.63 14.71 -7.95
C ASP A 82 1.96 13.35 -7.72
N VAL A 83 1.00 13.27 -6.79
CA VAL A 83 0.21 12.06 -6.54
C VAL A 83 -0.67 11.72 -7.74
N LEU A 84 -1.34 12.71 -8.34
CA LEU A 84 -2.13 12.51 -9.55
C LEU A 84 -1.24 12.14 -10.75
N ARG A 85 -0.16 12.87 -10.98
CA ARG A 85 0.79 12.59 -12.08
C ARG A 85 1.33 11.17 -11.97
N THR A 86 1.78 10.76 -10.79
CA THR A 86 2.34 9.42 -10.59
C THR A 86 1.27 8.32 -10.76
N ASN A 87 0.11 8.47 -10.12
CA ASN A 87 -0.89 7.40 -10.07
C ASN A 87 -1.74 7.31 -11.35
N VAL A 88 -1.89 8.41 -12.10
CA VAL A 88 -2.70 8.45 -13.32
C VAL A 88 -1.79 8.42 -14.54
N ASP A 89 -0.96 9.44 -14.73
CA ASP A 89 -0.11 9.54 -15.92
C ASP A 89 1.00 8.49 -15.92
N GLY A 90 1.57 8.19 -14.74
CA GLY A 90 2.53 7.11 -14.58
C GLY A 90 1.92 5.74 -14.89
N THR A 91 0.70 5.46 -14.43
CA THR A 91 -0.03 4.23 -14.79
C THR A 91 -0.24 4.14 -16.30
N ARG A 92 -0.68 5.22 -16.94
CA ARG A 92 -0.85 5.29 -18.39
C ARG A 92 0.45 5.03 -19.14
N ALA A 93 1.54 5.67 -18.72
CA ALA A 93 2.87 5.51 -19.33
C ALA A 93 3.40 4.07 -19.19
N VAL A 94 3.27 3.48 -18.01
CA VAL A 94 3.69 2.09 -17.74
C VAL A 94 2.90 1.10 -18.58
N LEU A 95 1.58 1.25 -18.67
CA LEU A 95 0.74 0.36 -19.50
C LEU A 95 1.06 0.53 -20.99
N ALA A 96 1.29 1.76 -21.46
CA ALA A 96 1.75 1.99 -22.83
C ALA A 96 3.10 1.31 -23.11
N ALA A 97 4.06 1.44 -22.19
CA ALA A 97 5.36 0.77 -22.30
C ALA A 97 5.24 -0.76 -22.30
N ALA A 98 4.38 -1.33 -21.45
CA ALA A 98 4.11 -2.76 -21.39
C ALA A 98 3.55 -3.29 -22.71
N ARG A 99 2.59 -2.55 -23.32
CA ARG A 99 2.07 -2.86 -24.65
C ARG A 99 3.19 -2.84 -25.70
N THR A 100 4.00 -1.78 -25.74
CA THR A 100 5.12 -1.67 -26.69
C THR A 100 6.15 -2.78 -26.52
N ALA A 101 6.40 -3.20 -25.28
CA ALA A 101 7.31 -4.28 -24.96
C ALA A 101 6.75 -5.69 -25.24
N GLY A 102 5.45 -5.79 -25.53
CA GLY A 102 4.78 -7.07 -25.75
C GLY A 102 4.60 -7.91 -24.48
N VAL A 103 4.50 -7.27 -23.31
CA VAL A 103 4.27 -8.00 -22.04
C VAL A 103 2.89 -8.66 -22.09
N PRO A 104 2.79 -9.99 -21.90
CA PRO A 104 1.56 -10.72 -22.19
C PRO A 104 0.46 -10.49 -21.14
N ARG A 105 0.82 -10.17 -19.88
CA ARG A 105 -0.15 -9.87 -18.81
C ARG A 105 0.38 -8.85 -17.83
N THR A 106 -0.50 -7.93 -17.43
CA THR A 106 -0.24 -6.95 -16.37
C THR A 106 -1.12 -7.20 -15.15
N VAL A 107 -0.52 -7.27 -13.96
CA VAL A 107 -1.23 -7.16 -12.68
C VAL A 107 -1.07 -5.71 -12.18
N HIS A 108 -2.15 -4.94 -12.20
CA HIS A 108 -2.18 -3.57 -11.72
C HIS A 108 -2.60 -3.50 -10.25
N THR A 109 -1.76 -2.84 -9.42
CA THR A 109 -2.04 -2.65 -7.99
C THR A 109 -2.76 -1.34 -7.75
N SER A 110 -4.09 -1.44 -7.64
CA SER A 110 -4.94 -0.33 -7.22
C SER A 110 -4.97 -0.24 -5.68
N SER A 111 -6.14 -0.02 -5.09
CA SER A 111 -6.41 -0.06 -3.66
C SER A 111 -7.92 -0.09 -3.46
N VAL A 112 -8.39 -0.59 -2.34
CA VAL A 112 -9.79 -0.40 -1.94
C VAL A 112 -10.19 1.07 -1.80
N ALA A 113 -9.23 1.99 -1.73
CA ALA A 113 -9.45 3.43 -1.85
C ALA A 113 -10.08 3.86 -3.19
N ALA A 114 -9.87 3.11 -4.28
CA ALA A 114 -10.51 3.32 -5.57
C ALA A 114 -12.00 2.89 -5.57
N ILE A 115 -12.31 1.82 -4.82
CA ILE A 115 -13.67 1.28 -4.64
C ILE A 115 -14.50 2.23 -3.76
N GLY A 116 -13.90 2.70 -2.66
CA GLY A 116 -14.55 3.59 -1.70
C GLY A 116 -15.21 2.83 -0.54
N VAL A 117 -16.24 3.40 0.07
CA VAL A 117 -16.93 2.82 1.24
C VAL A 117 -18.44 3.03 1.14
N ARG A 118 -19.22 2.10 1.71
CA ARG A 118 -20.68 2.26 1.80
C ARG A 118 -21.04 3.27 2.89
N ALA A 119 -22.08 4.07 2.65
CA ALA A 119 -22.49 5.15 3.55
C ALA A 119 -23.09 4.66 4.87
N ASP A 120 -23.70 3.46 4.85
CA ASP A 120 -24.26 2.77 6.02
C ASP A 120 -23.20 2.06 6.87
N GLY A 121 -21.93 2.01 6.41
CA GLY A 121 -20.82 1.37 7.11
C GLY A 121 -20.78 -0.15 6.96
N THR A 122 -21.59 -0.74 6.07
CA THR A 122 -21.49 -2.16 5.72
C THR A 122 -20.24 -2.43 4.86
N PRO A 123 -19.68 -3.65 4.89
CA PRO A 123 -18.53 -4.01 4.08
C PRO A 123 -18.79 -3.83 2.57
N ALA A 124 -17.81 -3.28 1.85
CA ALA A 124 -17.85 -3.15 0.39
C ALA A 124 -17.12 -4.31 -0.31
N ASP A 125 -17.60 -4.68 -1.48
CA ASP A 125 -17.08 -5.72 -2.36
C ASP A 125 -16.72 -5.13 -3.74
N GLU A 126 -16.24 -5.96 -4.66
CA GLU A 126 -15.82 -5.54 -6.00
C GLU A 126 -16.97 -5.03 -6.88
N THR A 127 -18.22 -5.32 -6.53
CA THR A 127 -19.40 -4.84 -7.26
C THR A 127 -19.75 -3.39 -6.91
N TYR A 128 -19.23 -2.89 -5.78
CA TYR A 128 -19.51 -1.54 -5.31
C TYR A 128 -18.58 -0.49 -5.92
N GLN A 129 -19.09 0.72 -6.14
CA GLN A 129 -18.29 1.88 -6.48
C GLN A 129 -18.86 3.10 -5.78
N SER A 130 -18.08 3.75 -4.92
CA SER A 130 -18.46 5.05 -4.39
C SER A 130 -18.59 6.06 -5.54
N PRO A 131 -19.61 6.94 -5.51
CA PRO A 131 -19.73 8.01 -6.49
C PRO A 131 -18.42 8.81 -6.55
N PRO A 132 -17.87 9.09 -7.75
CA PRO A 132 -16.59 9.79 -7.88
C PRO A 132 -16.55 11.13 -7.15
N GLU A 133 -17.68 11.82 -7.04
CA GLU A 133 -17.84 13.10 -6.34
C GLU A 133 -17.74 12.94 -4.81
N ARG A 134 -18.01 11.74 -4.31
CA ARG A 134 -17.94 11.36 -2.88
C ARG A 134 -16.62 10.70 -2.50
N LEU A 135 -15.69 10.50 -3.44
CA LEU A 135 -14.33 10.06 -3.13
C LEU A 135 -13.59 11.21 -2.43
N ILE A 136 -13.68 11.22 -1.10
CA ILE A 136 -13.03 12.24 -0.27
C ILE A 136 -11.52 12.08 -0.36
N GLY A 137 -10.83 13.16 -0.73
CA GLY A 137 -9.38 13.25 -0.66
C GLY A 137 -8.70 13.00 -2.01
N THR A 138 -7.50 13.57 -2.15
CA THR A 138 -6.75 13.48 -3.42
C THR A 138 -6.22 12.08 -3.64
N TYR A 139 -5.89 11.38 -2.55
CA TYR A 139 -5.43 10.01 -2.61
C TYR A 139 -6.48 9.08 -3.21
N LYS A 140 -7.72 9.09 -2.68
CA LYS A 140 -8.82 8.23 -3.19
C LYS A 140 -9.13 8.53 -4.65
N LYS A 141 -9.21 9.83 -5.01
CA LYS A 141 -9.42 10.24 -6.41
C LYS A 141 -8.31 9.76 -7.33
N SER A 142 -7.04 9.89 -6.90
CA SER A 142 -5.89 9.42 -7.71
C SER A 142 -5.91 7.90 -7.92
N LYS A 143 -6.30 7.12 -6.90
CA LYS A 143 -6.42 5.66 -7.01
C LYS A 143 -7.57 5.25 -7.93
N TYR A 144 -8.72 5.90 -7.83
CA TYR A 144 -9.83 5.68 -8.76
C TYR A 144 -9.44 6.00 -10.21
N LEU A 145 -8.80 7.15 -10.45
CA LEU A 145 -8.38 7.55 -11.79
C LEU A 145 -7.27 6.64 -12.35
N GLY A 146 -6.33 6.20 -11.52
CA GLY A 146 -5.30 5.21 -11.90
C GLY A 146 -5.93 3.86 -12.30
N GLU A 147 -6.88 3.35 -11.50
CA GLU A 147 -7.62 2.12 -11.84
C GLU A 147 -8.38 2.27 -13.16
N ARG A 148 -8.92 3.47 -13.45
CA ARG A 148 -9.55 3.75 -14.74
C ARG A 148 -8.58 3.68 -15.92
N GLU A 149 -7.32 4.04 -15.76
CA GLU A 149 -6.30 3.85 -16.82
C GLU A 149 -6.04 2.37 -17.07
N ALA A 150 -5.97 1.54 -16.01
CA ALA A 150 -5.86 0.09 -16.14
C ALA A 150 -7.08 -0.53 -16.85
N ARG A 151 -8.29 -0.07 -16.52
CA ARG A 151 -9.52 -0.48 -17.22
C ARG A 151 -9.51 -0.06 -18.70
N ARG A 152 -9.09 1.17 -19.02
CA ARG A 152 -8.94 1.63 -20.41
C ARG A 152 -7.92 0.80 -21.18
N ALA A 153 -6.82 0.43 -20.55
CA ALA A 153 -5.82 -0.44 -21.13
C ALA A 153 -6.40 -1.81 -21.51
N PHE A 154 -7.24 -2.39 -20.65
CA PHE A 154 -7.99 -3.61 -20.93
C PHE A 154 -9.00 -3.44 -22.06
N GLU A 155 -9.82 -2.39 -22.04
CA GLU A 155 -10.77 -2.05 -23.11
C GLU A 155 -10.08 -1.87 -24.46
N ALA A 156 -8.82 -1.42 -24.47
CA ALA A 156 -7.96 -1.32 -25.64
C ALA A 156 -7.20 -2.62 -25.98
N GLY A 157 -7.59 -3.76 -25.41
CA GLY A 157 -7.11 -5.10 -25.77
C GLY A 157 -5.88 -5.62 -25.03
N GLN A 158 -5.42 -4.99 -23.94
CA GLN A 158 -4.37 -5.59 -23.09
C GLN A 158 -4.97 -6.57 -22.08
N ASP A 159 -4.22 -7.64 -21.76
CA ASP A 159 -4.55 -8.49 -20.62
C ASP A 159 -4.10 -7.81 -19.31
N VAL A 160 -5.08 -7.24 -18.60
CA VAL A 160 -4.86 -6.53 -17.34
C VAL A 160 -5.76 -7.11 -16.27
N VAL A 161 -5.17 -7.57 -15.16
CA VAL A 161 -5.88 -7.98 -13.94
C VAL A 161 -5.64 -6.91 -12.88
N ILE A 162 -6.69 -6.50 -12.16
CA ILE A 162 -6.59 -5.46 -11.14
C ILE A 162 -6.67 -6.11 -9.76
N VAL A 163 -5.76 -5.71 -8.85
CA VAL A 163 -5.84 -6.09 -7.44
C VAL A 163 -6.02 -4.84 -6.58
N ASN A 164 -6.85 -4.96 -5.54
CA ASN A 164 -7.20 -3.89 -4.62
C ASN A 164 -6.82 -4.30 -3.20
N PRO A 165 -5.55 -4.15 -2.79
CA PRO A 165 -5.15 -4.39 -1.41
C PRO A 165 -5.93 -3.48 -0.44
N THR A 166 -6.25 -4.04 0.73
CA THR A 166 -6.85 -3.32 1.86
C THR A 166 -5.78 -2.60 2.67
N THR A 167 -5.57 -3.01 3.92
CA THR A 167 -4.56 -2.45 4.83
C THR A 167 -3.48 -3.51 5.07
N PRO A 168 -2.45 -3.56 4.21
CA PRO A 168 -1.35 -4.51 4.39
C PRO A 168 -0.60 -4.20 5.68
N LEU A 169 -0.18 -5.25 6.37
CA LEU A 169 0.67 -5.18 7.55
C LEU A 169 1.65 -6.35 7.58
N GLY A 170 2.86 -6.13 8.06
CA GLY A 170 3.90 -7.15 8.14
C GLY A 170 5.31 -6.55 8.06
N PRO A 171 6.34 -7.38 7.82
CA PRO A 171 7.73 -6.94 7.77
C PRO A 171 8.05 -6.13 6.51
N TRP A 172 9.17 -5.38 6.55
CA TRP A 172 9.68 -4.53 5.46
C TRP A 172 8.91 -3.23 5.22
N ASP A 173 8.16 -2.74 6.21
CA ASP A 173 7.52 -1.42 6.17
C ASP A 173 8.54 -0.30 6.48
N VAL A 174 9.54 -0.15 5.60
CA VAL A 174 10.70 0.76 5.73
C VAL A 174 10.29 2.23 5.83
N LYS A 175 9.20 2.62 5.18
CA LYS A 175 8.60 3.93 5.39
C LYS A 175 7.22 3.66 5.93
N PRO A 176 7.05 3.64 7.28
CA PRO A 176 5.85 3.18 7.92
C PRO A 176 4.60 3.70 7.21
N THR A 177 3.80 2.76 6.68
CA THR A 177 2.44 3.05 6.21
C THR A 177 1.65 3.71 7.34
N PRO A 178 0.50 4.38 7.10
CA PRO A 178 -0.26 4.96 8.22
C PRO A 178 -0.64 3.96 9.31
N THR A 179 -0.86 2.69 8.94
CA THR A 179 -1.08 1.61 9.91
C THR A 179 0.23 1.19 10.59
N GLY A 180 1.34 1.09 9.85
CA GLY A 180 2.67 0.92 10.43
C GLY A 180 3.04 2.04 11.42
N GLU A 181 2.70 3.29 11.12
CA GLU A 181 2.90 4.44 12.00
C GLU A 181 2.04 4.35 13.28
N ILE A 182 0.83 3.76 13.20
CA ILE A 182 0.05 3.43 14.41
C ILE A 182 0.84 2.43 15.28
N VAL A 183 1.41 1.37 14.67
CA VAL A 183 2.24 0.39 15.39
C VAL A 183 3.47 1.06 16.01
N VAL A 184 4.21 1.87 15.24
CA VAL A 184 5.40 2.58 15.72
C VAL A 184 5.06 3.54 16.86
N ARG A 185 3.99 4.34 16.74
CA ARG A 185 3.53 5.23 17.82
C ARG A 185 3.10 4.48 19.06
N PHE A 186 2.46 3.32 18.90
CA PHE A 186 2.11 2.43 19.99
C PHE A 186 3.34 1.91 20.72
N LEU A 187 4.34 1.39 19.98
CA LEU A 187 5.60 0.89 20.54
C LEU A 187 6.37 1.99 21.30
N ARG A 188 6.35 3.22 20.78
CA ARG A 188 6.94 4.41 21.42
C ARG A 188 6.10 5.00 22.56
N ARG A 189 4.92 4.43 22.85
CA ARG A 189 3.96 4.95 23.84
C ARG A 189 3.52 6.41 23.55
N ARG A 190 3.56 6.83 22.28
CA ARG A 190 3.20 8.19 21.81
C ARG A 190 1.77 8.24 21.26
N MET A 191 0.85 7.54 21.90
CA MET A 191 -0.56 7.49 21.48
C MET A 191 -1.47 7.50 22.71
N PRO A 192 -1.66 8.67 23.38
CA PRO A 192 -2.47 8.74 24.60
C PRO A 192 -3.97 8.54 24.35
N ALA A 193 -4.42 8.74 23.11
CA ALA A 193 -5.81 8.64 22.70
C ALA A 193 -5.94 8.22 21.23
N TYR A 194 -7.13 7.76 20.85
CA TYR A 194 -7.40 7.30 19.48
C TYR A 194 -8.81 7.72 19.01
N VAL A 195 -9.02 7.69 17.69
CA VAL A 195 -10.32 7.99 17.06
C VAL A 195 -10.90 6.71 16.50
N GLU A 196 -12.08 6.33 16.97
CA GLU A 196 -12.71 5.09 16.54
C GLU A 196 -13.04 5.07 15.03
N THR A 197 -12.49 4.07 14.35
CA THR A 197 -12.64 3.81 12.91
C THR A 197 -12.62 2.30 12.63
N GLY A 198 -12.90 1.90 11.40
CA GLY A 198 -12.85 0.52 10.94
C GLY A 198 -11.90 0.36 9.77
N LEU A 199 -11.15 -0.74 9.75
CA LEU A 199 -10.19 -1.09 8.70
C LEU A 199 -10.34 -2.58 8.34
N ASN A 200 -9.90 -2.96 7.15
CA ASN A 200 -9.68 -4.35 6.79
C ASN A 200 -8.18 -4.63 6.78
N LEU A 201 -7.72 -5.53 7.63
CA LEU A 201 -6.32 -5.91 7.81
C LEU A 201 -6.00 -7.13 6.95
N ILE A 202 -4.82 -7.16 6.34
CA ILE A 202 -4.28 -8.32 5.63
C ILE A 202 -2.76 -8.40 5.80
N ASP A 203 -2.20 -9.60 5.83
CA ASP A 203 -0.75 -9.80 5.79
C ASP A 203 -0.19 -9.31 4.44
N VAL A 204 0.89 -8.53 4.48
CA VAL A 204 1.57 -8.07 3.25
C VAL A 204 2.10 -9.22 2.39
N ARG A 205 2.40 -10.38 3.00
CA ARG A 205 2.80 -11.61 2.31
C ARG A 205 1.63 -12.26 1.58
N ASP A 206 0.44 -12.23 2.18
CA ASP A 206 -0.79 -12.67 1.51
C ASP A 206 -1.15 -11.74 0.36
N VAL A 207 -0.90 -10.42 0.52
CA VAL A 207 -1.02 -9.46 -0.59
C VAL A 207 -0.06 -9.82 -1.71
N ALA A 208 1.22 -10.08 -1.41
CA ALA A 208 2.21 -10.51 -2.41
C ALA A 208 1.80 -11.81 -3.12
N ALA A 209 1.35 -12.81 -2.38
CA ALA A 209 0.80 -14.05 -2.94
C ALA A 209 -0.42 -13.77 -3.82
N GLY A 210 -1.32 -12.88 -3.40
CA GLY A 210 -2.49 -12.45 -4.16
C GLY A 210 -2.15 -11.81 -5.51
N HIS A 211 -1.03 -11.09 -5.62
CA HIS A 211 -0.57 -10.57 -6.92
C HIS A 211 -0.14 -11.71 -7.85
N ILE A 212 0.63 -12.67 -7.35
CA ILE A 212 1.09 -13.82 -8.12
C ILE A 212 -0.10 -14.68 -8.55
N LEU A 213 -1.04 -14.94 -7.65
CA LEU A 213 -2.28 -15.67 -7.96
C LEU A 213 -3.17 -14.91 -8.94
N ALA A 214 -3.22 -13.58 -8.88
CA ALA A 214 -3.91 -12.77 -9.88
C ALA A 214 -3.27 -12.89 -11.27
N TYR A 215 -1.94 -12.97 -11.35
CA TYR A 215 -1.25 -13.28 -12.61
C TYR A 215 -1.61 -14.69 -13.11
N GLU A 216 -1.61 -15.70 -12.25
CA GLU A 216 -1.80 -17.09 -12.63
C GLU A 216 -3.25 -17.48 -12.94
N ARG A 217 -4.20 -16.93 -12.19
CA ARG A 217 -5.60 -17.39 -12.15
C ARG A 217 -6.62 -16.27 -12.35
N GLY A 218 -6.17 -15.01 -12.31
CA GLY A 218 -7.05 -13.87 -12.48
C GLY A 218 -7.65 -13.78 -13.88
N VAL A 219 -8.88 -13.28 -13.93
CA VAL A 219 -9.59 -13.01 -15.18
C VAL A 219 -9.25 -11.59 -15.64
N ALA A 220 -8.85 -11.43 -16.90
CA ALA A 220 -8.55 -10.12 -17.47
C ALA A 220 -9.78 -9.20 -17.41
N GLY A 221 -9.57 -7.93 -17.04
CA GLY A 221 -10.62 -6.93 -16.87
C GLY A 221 -11.30 -6.95 -15.49
N GLU A 222 -11.13 -8.03 -14.74
CA GLU A 222 -11.67 -8.14 -13.39
C GLU A 222 -10.77 -7.44 -12.36
N ARG A 223 -11.40 -7.07 -11.24
CA ARG A 223 -10.71 -6.62 -10.03
C ARG A 223 -10.94 -7.59 -8.87
N TYR A 224 -9.98 -7.65 -7.95
CA TYR A 224 -9.97 -8.53 -6.79
C TYR A 224 -9.52 -7.80 -5.53
N ILE A 225 -10.36 -7.75 -4.49
CA ILE A 225 -9.99 -7.20 -3.18
C ILE A 225 -9.05 -8.18 -2.49
N LEU A 226 -7.83 -7.72 -2.20
CA LEU A 226 -6.89 -8.47 -1.38
C LEU A 226 -7.05 -7.99 0.06
N GLY A 227 -7.92 -8.67 0.80
CA GLY A 227 -8.24 -8.39 2.19
C GLY A 227 -8.42 -9.66 3.02
N HIS A 228 -8.53 -9.50 4.33
CA HIS A 228 -8.77 -10.60 5.25
C HIS A 228 -9.78 -10.20 6.32
N GLU A 229 -9.37 -9.47 7.37
CA GLU A 229 -10.20 -9.29 8.56
C GLU A 229 -10.67 -7.84 8.76
N ASN A 230 -11.97 -7.64 8.96
CA ASN A 230 -12.54 -6.34 9.33
C ASN A 230 -12.40 -6.08 10.84
N LEU A 231 -11.59 -5.09 11.20
CA LEU A 231 -11.27 -4.73 12.58
C LEU A 231 -11.61 -3.29 12.91
N SER A 232 -12.06 -3.05 14.14
CA SER A 232 -12.04 -1.71 14.69
C SER A 232 -10.61 -1.29 15.02
N LEU A 233 -10.33 0.02 15.02
CA LEU A 233 -9.02 0.49 15.51
C LEU A 233 -8.80 0.06 16.96
N ARG A 234 -9.85 0.05 17.79
CA ARG A 234 -9.75 -0.45 19.16
C ARG A 234 -9.28 -1.91 19.21
N ALA A 235 -9.86 -2.79 18.39
CA ALA A 235 -9.47 -4.20 18.36
C ALA A 235 -8.02 -4.39 17.91
N LEU A 236 -7.55 -3.59 16.94
CA LEU A 236 -6.14 -3.59 16.54
C LEU A 236 -5.21 -3.19 17.71
N LEU A 237 -5.59 -2.15 18.47
CA LEU A 237 -4.82 -1.69 19.64
C LEU A 237 -4.81 -2.70 20.78
N ASP A 238 -5.92 -3.39 21.03
CA ASP A 238 -5.99 -4.45 22.03
C ASP A 238 -5.09 -5.65 21.63
N ARG A 239 -5.03 -6.02 20.34
CA ARG A 239 -4.09 -7.03 19.85
C ARG A 239 -2.64 -6.60 20.00
N LEU A 240 -2.32 -5.35 19.69
CA LEU A 240 -0.98 -4.79 19.94
C LEU A 240 -0.60 -4.87 21.42
N ALA A 241 -1.52 -4.56 22.32
CA ALA A 241 -1.27 -4.68 23.75
C ALA A 241 -1.00 -6.13 24.17
N ALA A 242 -1.77 -7.09 23.66
CA ALA A 242 -1.55 -8.51 23.92
C ALA A 242 -0.19 -9.00 23.41
N ILE A 243 0.22 -8.60 22.20
CA ILE A 243 1.49 -9.00 21.58
C ILE A 243 2.70 -8.38 22.30
N THR A 244 2.59 -7.10 22.68
CA THR A 244 3.75 -6.34 23.15
C THR A 244 3.89 -6.27 24.67
N GLY A 245 2.81 -6.57 25.40
CA GLY A 245 2.69 -6.32 26.84
C GLY A 245 2.52 -4.83 27.22
N LEU A 246 2.41 -3.92 26.24
CA LEU A 246 2.25 -2.49 26.50
C LEU A 246 0.77 -2.11 26.68
N PRO A 247 0.46 -1.07 27.47
CA PRO A 247 -0.93 -0.67 27.69
C PRO A 247 -1.54 -0.05 26.43
N ALA A 248 -2.74 -0.51 26.04
CA ALA A 248 -3.52 0.12 24.98
C ALA A 248 -4.07 1.49 25.40
N PRO A 249 -4.16 2.47 24.47
CA PRO A 249 -4.82 3.75 24.74
C PRO A 249 -6.29 3.52 25.07
N ARG A 250 -6.73 4.05 26.22
CA ARG A 250 -8.12 3.91 26.68
C ARG A 250 -9.01 5.09 26.29
N VAL A 251 -8.41 6.25 26.01
CA VAL A 251 -9.14 7.48 25.72
C VAL A 251 -9.58 7.48 24.25
N ARG A 252 -10.90 7.38 24.02
CA ARG A 252 -11.51 7.57 22.72
C ARG A 252 -11.88 9.04 22.52
N LEU A 253 -11.30 9.68 21.52
CA LEU A 253 -11.60 11.07 21.20
C LEU A 253 -12.88 11.19 20.35
N PRO A 254 -13.78 12.14 20.68
CA PRO A 254 -14.81 12.59 19.77
C PRO A 254 -14.20 13.08 18.45
N ARG A 255 -14.80 12.67 17.34
CA ARG A 255 -14.31 12.94 15.98
C ARG A 255 -14.18 14.43 15.63
N ALA A 256 -14.90 15.30 16.33
CA ALA A 256 -14.84 16.75 16.14
C ALA A 256 -13.48 17.34 16.53
N ILE A 257 -12.80 16.75 17.53
CA ILE A 257 -11.56 17.30 18.10
C ILE A 257 -10.39 17.20 17.09
N PRO A 258 -10.08 16.03 16.49
CA PRO A 258 -9.04 15.94 15.47
C PRO A 258 -9.38 16.73 14.20
N LEU A 259 -10.67 16.87 13.85
CA LEU A 259 -11.08 17.59 12.64
C LEU A 259 -10.84 19.10 12.80
N ALA A 260 -11.16 19.64 13.98
CA ALA A 260 -10.86 21.02 14.34
C ALA A 260 -9.34 21.26 14.39
N TYR A 261 -8.59 20.34 15.02
CA TYR A 261 -7.12 20.41 15.09
C TYR A 261 -6.47 20.39 13.70
N ALA A 262 -6.88 19.46 12.83
CA ALA A 262 -6.34 19.36 11.48
C ALA A 262 -6.72 20.58 10.61
N ALA A 263 -7.96 21.09 10.74
CA ALA A 263 -8.40 22.29 10.04
C ALA A 263 -7.60 23.53 10.49
N LEU A 264 -7.35 23.66 11.79
CA LEU A 264 -6.53 24.74 12.34
C LEU A 264 -5.06 24.61 11.92
N GLY A 265 -4.52 23.39 11.92
CA GLY A 265 -3.15 23.11 11.48
C GLY A 265 -2.90 23.42 10.01
N GLU A 266 -3.83 23.08 9.10
CA GLU A 266 -3.70 23.41 7.67
C GLU A 266 -3.77 24.93 7.39
N HIS A 267 -4.48 25.72 8.21
CA HIS A 267 -4.67 27.16 7.97
C HIS A 267 -3.70 28.07 8.74
N VAL A 268 -3.22 27.61 9.90
CA VAL A 268 -2.37 28.40 10.82
C VAL A 268 -0.95 27.83 10.88
N LEU A 269 -0.78 26.55 11.20
CA LEU A 269 0.55 25.94 11.37
C LEU A 269 1.33 25.85 10.05
N ALA A 270 0.66 25.53 8.94
CA ALA A 270 1.28 25.53 7.62
C ALA A 270 1.78 26.92 7.18
N ARG A 271 1.09 28.00 7.59
CA ARG A 271 1.54 29.39 7.35
C ARG A 271 2.75 29.78 8.22
N MET A 272 2.96 29.09 9.33
CA MET A 272 4.09 29.27 10.23
C MET A 272 5.24 28.28 9.95
N GLY A 273 5.17 27.52 8.85
CA GLY A 273 6.21 26.55 8.46
C GLY A 273 6.23 25.26 9.27
N ILE A 274 5.26 25.04 10.16
CA ILE A 274 5.13 23.83 10.99
C ILE A 274 4.25 22.84 10.23
N ALA A 275 4.84 21.73 9.78
CA ALA A 275 4.07 20.63 9.20
C ALA A 275 3.23 19.97 10.31
N PRO A 276 1.89 19.94 10.23
CA PRO A 276 1.07 19.23 11.20
C PRO A 276 1.44 17.73 11.21
N ASP A 277 1.27 17.02 12.33
CA ASP A 277 1.47 15.55 12.39
C ASP A 277 0.24 14.74 11.88
N VAL A 278 -0.88 15.43 11.61
CA VAL A 278 -2.17 14.83 11.22
C VAL A 278 -2.81 15.71 10.13
N SER A 279 -3.08 15.15 8.95
CA SER A 279 -3.74 15.89 7.85
C SER A 279 -5.27 15.87 7.95
N VAL A 280 -5.96 16.88 7.41
CA VAL A 280 -7.45 16.90 7.42
C VAL A 280 -8.02 15.70 6.65
N GLU A 281 -7.31 15.26 5.61
CA GLU A 281 -7.68 14.08 4.82
C GLU A 281 -7.66 12.81 5.67
N SER A 282 -6.63 12.60 6.50
CA SER A 282 -6.52 11.45 7.40
C SER A 282 -7.68 11.39 8.41
N VAL A 283 -8.10 12.54 8.94
CA VAL A 283 -9.23 12.63 9.89
C VAL A 283 -10.57 12.36 9.21
N ARG A 284 -10.76 12.88 7.99
CA ARG A 284 -11.99 12.61 7.22
C ARG A 284 -12.08 11.15 6.79
N MET A 285 -10.96 10.54 6.43
CA MET A 285 -10.88 9.10 6.15
C MET A 285 -11.22 8.28 7.41
N ALA A 286 -10.73 8.67 8.58
CA ALA A 286 -11.05 7.99 9.85
C ALA A 286 -12.56 7.99 10.18
N LYS A 287 -13.37 8.89 9.60
CA LYS A 287 -14.85 8.86 9.73
C LYS A 287 -15.46 7.62 9.08
N GLN A 288 -14.83 7.11 8.01
CA GLN A 288 -15.35 6.03 7.18
C GLN A 288 -14.84 4.69 7.70
N ARG A 289 -15.76 3.75 7.97
CA ARG A 289 -15.39 2.37 8.25
C ARG A 289 -14.98 1.73 6.93
N MET A 290 -13.69 1.49 6.77
CA MET A 290 -13.08 0.88 5.59
C MET A 290 -13.16 -0.65 5.71
N PHE A 291 -14.39 -1.16 5.74
CA PHE A 291 -14.66 -2.59 5.75
C PHE A 291 -14.88 -3.13 4.35
N TYR A 292 -14.34 -4.31 4.09
CA TYR A 292 -14.36 -4.93 2.77
C TYR A 292 -14.60 -6.44 2.85
N VAL A 293 -15.05 -7.01 1.74
CA VAL A 293 -15.25 -8.45 1.54
C VAL A 293 -14.24 -8.91 0.48
N ALA A 294 -13.45 -9.94 0.80
CA ALA A 294 -12.43 -10.50 -0.09
C ALA A 294 -12.80 -11.88 -0.67
N GLU A 295 -14.06 -12.30 -0.51
CA GLU A 295 -14.57 -13.64 -0.87
C GLU A 295 -14.30 -14.01 -2.33
N LYS A 296 -14.36 -13.03 -3.24
CA LYS A 296 -14.05 -13.26 -4.65
C LYS A 296 -12.60 -13.69 -4.84
N ALA A 297 -11.65 -12.96 -4.25
CA ALA A 297 -10.23 -13.30 -4.33
C ALA A 297 -9.92 -14.64 -3.66
N VAL A 298 -10.57 -14.94 -2.54
CA VAL A 298 -10.44 -16.25 -1.86
C VAL A 298 -10.94 -17.38 -2.75
N ARG A 299 -12.13 -17.25 -3.33
CA ARG A 299 -12.77 -18.30 -4.14
C ARG A 299 -12.08 -18.50 -5.49
N GLU A 300 -11.76 -17.43 -6.19
CA GLU A 300 -11.30 -17.49 -7.60
C GLU A 300 -9.78 -17.56 -7.73
N LEU A 301 -9.04 -16.87 -6.85
CA LEU A 301 -7.58 -16.89 -6.88
C LEU A 301 -7.00 -17.92 -5.90
N GLY A 302 -7.73 -18.25 -4.84
CA GLY A 302 -7.17 -19.00 -3.71
C GLY A 302 -6.35 -18.10 -2.78
N LEU A 303 -6.75 -16.83 -2.62
CA LEU A 303 -6.06 -15.88 -1.75
C LEU A 303 -5.89 -16.48 -0.33
N PRO A 304 -4.65 -16.58 0.19
CA PRO A 304 -4.44 -17.02 1.56
C PRO A 304 -5.15 -16.11 2.57
N GLN A 305 -5.54 -16.70 3.69
CA GLN A 305 -6.22 -16.02 4.80
C GLN A 305 -5.41 -16.26 6.07
N SER A 306 -4.13 -15.87 6.03
CA SER A 306 -3.21 -15.99 7.15
C SER A 306 -3.67 -15.11 8.32
N ASP A 307 -3.46 -15.58 9.56
CA ASP A 307 -3.91 -14.87 10.76
C ASP A 307 -3.30 -13.47 10.86
N GLY A 308 -4.15 -12.44 10.85
CA GLY A 308 -3.74 -11.04 10.98
C GLY A 308 -3.00 -10.72 12.29
N THR A 309 -3.16 -11.54 13.32
CA THR A 309 -2.42 -11.41 14.58
C THR A 309 -0.93 -11.76 14.40
N ASN A 310 -0.62 -12.78 13.60
CA ASN A 310 0.76 -13.13 13.27
C ASN A 310 1.40 -12.05 12.39
N ALA A 311 0.66 -11.52 11.41
CA ALA A 311 1.13 -10.40 10.58
C ALA A 311 1.46 -9.16 11.45
N LEU A 312 0.63 -8.88 12.45
CA LEU A 312 0.84 -7.79 13.42
C LEU A 312 2.06 -8.05 14.32
N ALA A 313 2.24 -9.28 14.78
CA ALA A 313 3.40 -9.68 15.58
C ALA A 313 4.71 -9.56 14.77
N ASP A 314 4.71 -10.03 13.52
CA ASP A 314 5.86 -9.94 12.63
C ASP A 314 6.21 -8.48 12.29
N ALA A 315 5.20 -7.61 12.12
CA ALA A 315 5.43 -6.18 11.97
C ALA A 315 6.06 -5.57 13.23
N VAL A 316 5.57 -5.92 14.42
CA VAL A 316 6.14 -5.46 15.70
C VAL A 316 7.60 -5.89 15.84
N THR A 317 7.89 -7.17 15.60
CA THR A 317 9.25 -7.72 15.65
C THR A 317 10.15 -6.98 14.68
N TRP A 318 9.72 -6.85 13.41
CA TRP A 318 10.48 -6.15 12.40
C TRP A 318 10.79 -4.69 12.79
N PHE A 319 9.81 -3.94 13.30
CA PHE A 319 10.03 -2.56 13.75
C PHE A 319 11.02 -2.47 14.92
N ARG A 320 10.94 -3.39 15.90
CA ARG A 320 11.88 -3.44 17.03
C ARG A 320 13.31 -3.77 16.58
N ASP A 321 13.46 -4.78 15.75
CA ASP A 321 14.76 -5.22 15.25
C ASP A 321 15.48 -4.13 14.45
N HIS A 322 14.71 -3.24 13.81
CA HIS A 322 15.23 -2.10 13.05
C HIS A 322 15.20 -0.78 13.83
N GLY A 323 14.97 -0.82 15.15
CA GLY A 323 15.09 0.32 16.06
C GLY A 323 14.00 1.39 15.93
N TYR A 324 12.85 1.07 15.33
CA TYR A 324 11.73 2.01 15.21
C TYR A 324 11.05 2.30 16.55
N ASP A 325 11.21 1.46 17.56
CA ASP A 325 10.67 1.68 18.91
C ASP A 325 11.49 2.69 19.74
N ARG A 326 12.65 3.13 19.23
CA ARG A 326 13.51 4.15 19.85
C ARG A 326 13.16 5.55 19.37
N ASP A 327 13.45 6.57 20.20
CA ASP A 327 13.16 7.98 19.87
C ASP A 327 14.01 8.54 18.72
N THR A 328 15.20 7.98 18.50
CA THR A 328 16.01 8.22 17.31
C THR A 328 15.45 7.39 16.16
N ARG A 329 14.73 7.99 15.20
CA ARG A 329 14.47 7.30 13.93
C ARG A 329 15.82 6.90 13.33
N PRO A 330 15.98 5.67 12.81
CA PRO A 330 17.14 5.36 11.98
C PRO A 330 17.24 6.40 10.87
N THR A 331 18.36 7.10 10.78
CA THR A 331 18.66 7.93 9.60
C THR A 331 18.78 7.02 8.39
N GLU A 332 18.69 7.56 7.17
CA GLU A 332 19.00 6.77 5.96
C GLU A 332 20.40 6.12 6.05
N ASP A 333 21.34 6.75 6.76
CA ASP A 333 22.66 6.21 7.09
C ASP A 333 22.66 5.06 8.11
N GLY A 334 21.67 5.01 9.01
CA GLY A 334 21.51 3.92 9.98
C GLY A 334 21.34 2.55 9.30
N TRP A 335 20.69 2.54 8.13
CA TRP A 335 20.55 1.36 7.28
C TRP A 335 21.88 0.86 6.72
N ARG A 336 22.82 1.77 6.40
CA ARG A 336 24.18 1.42 5.95
C ARG A 336 25.04 0.84 7.06
N SER A 337 24.78 1.20 8.33
CA SER A 337 25.54 0.71 9.48
C SER A 337 25.11 -0.70 9.91
N LEU A 338 23.83 -1.04 9.77
CA LEU A 338 23.31 -2.37 10.09
C LEU A 338 23.74 -3.46 9.09
N SER A 339 24.17 -3.07 7.87
CA SER A 339 24.71 -3.96 6.83
C SER A 339 26.20 -4.29 6.97
N SER A 340 26.85 -3.88 8.06
CA SER A 340 28.29 -4.11 8.30
C SER A 340 28.59 -5.14 9.40
N ARG A 341 27.57 -5.80 9.95
CA ARG A 341 27.77 -6.89 10.92
C ARG A 341 27.68 -8.24 10.19
N PRO A 342 28.70 -9.10 10.36
CA PRO A 342 28.90 -10.33 9.58
C PRO A 342 27.79 -11.35 9.74
#